data_AF-A0A927LSE3-F1
#
_entry.id   AF-A0A927LSE3-F1
#
_cell.length_a   1.000
_cell.length_b   1.000
_cell.length_c   1.000
_cell.angle_alpha   90.00
_cell.angle_beta   90.00
_cell.angle_gamma   90.00
#
_symmetry.space_group_name_H-M   'P 1'
#
loop_
_entity.id
_entity.type
_entity.pdbx_description
1 polymer ?
#
loop_
_entity_poly.entity_id
_entity_poly.type
_entity_poly.pdbx_seq_one_letter_code
_entity_poly.pdbx_strand_id
1 'polypeptide(L)' 'MDDQVVHLDDFYALRIHREGKRGVNGEIIRLNTNSIHPPTHLFDTPSFEDAEALKEWAARALQAYREG' A
#
# COMPACT_ATOMS: atom_id res chain seq x y z
N MET A 1 6.56 -11.44 11.32
CA MET A 1 6.37 -10.05 10.85
C MET A 1 4.95 -10.00 10.34
N ASP A 2 4.08 -9.22 11.01
CA ASP A 2 2.67 -9.09 10.64
C ASP A 2 2.58 -8.12 9.47
N ASP A 3 2.49 -8.66 8.26
CA ASP A 3 2.20 -7.91 7.05
C ASP A 3 0.69 -7.77 6.92
N GLN A 4 0.17 -6.53 6.95
CA GLN A 4 -1.27 -6.27 6.84
C GLN A 4 -1.58 -5.75 5.44
N VAL A 5 -2.34 -6.51 4.66
CA VAL A 5 -2.82 -6.06 3.34
C VAL A 5 -4.18 -5.38 3.48
N VAL A 6 -4.26 -4.14 3.03
CA VAL A 6 -5.45 -3.29 3.06
C VAL A 6 -5.85 -3.02 1.62
N HIS A 7 -7.06 -3.42 1.24
CA HIS A 7 -7.57 -3.12 -0.09
C HIS A 7 -7.93 -1.63 -0.16
N LEU A 8 -7.31 -0.91 -1.10
CA LEU A 8 -7.61 0.50 -1.35
C LEU A 8 -8.76 0.64 -2.36
N ASP A 9 -8.78 -0.24 -3.36
CA ASP A 9 -9.73 -0.24 -4.48
C ASP A 9 -9.80 -1.65 -5.10
N ASP A 10 -10.57 -1.85 -6.17
CA ASP A 10 -10.81 -3.15 -6.82
C ASP A 10 -9.53 -3.77 -7.38
N PHE A 11 -8.61 -2.91 -7.87
CA PHE A 11 -7.34 -3.30 -8.48
C PHE A 11 -6.12 -2.91 -7.66
N TYR A 12 -6.29 -2.36 -6.46
CA TYR A 12 -5.18 -1.77 -5.70
C TYR A 12 -5.25 -2.15 -4.23
N ALA A 13 -4.12 -2.56 -3.67
CA ALA A 13 -3.96 -2.81 -2.26
C ALA A 13 -2.71 -2.11 -1.72
N LEU A 14 -2.78 -1.70 -0.46
CA LEU A 14 -1.68 -1.25 0.35
C LEU A 14 -1.24 -2.41 1.24
N ARG A 15 0.00 -2.84 1.07
CA ARG A 15 0.63 -3.79 1.97
C ARG A 15 1.38 -3.00 3.04
N ILE A 16 1.01 -3.18 4.30
CA ILE A 16 1.57 -2.47 5.45
C ILE A 16 2.57 -3.38 6.15
N HIS A 17 3.81 -2.93 6.16
CA HIS A 17 4.94 -3.52 6.85
C HIS A 17 5.14 -2.80 8.18
N ARG A 18 5.09 -3.52 9.30
CA ARG A 18 5.40 -2.92 10.62
C ARG A 18 6.90 -3.07 10.92
N GLU A 19 7.64 -1.98 10.93
CA GLU A 19 9.06 -1.93 11.32
C GLU A 19 9.24 -1.85 12.86
N GLY A 20 8.51 -2.67 13.61
CA GLY A 20 8.65 -2.77 15.06
C GLY A 20 8.54 -1.42 15.78
N LYS A 21 9.61 -0.96 16.44
CA LYS A 21 9.67 0.33 17.17
C LYS A 21 9.97 1.55 16.28
N ARG A 22 10.19 1.37 14.98
CA ARG A 22 10.56 2.45 14.05
C ARG A 22 9.38 3.05 13.29
N GLY A 23 8.18 2.50 13.48
CA GLY A 23 6.96 2.93 12.82
C GLY A 23 6.45 1.87 11.85
N VAL A 24 5.70 2.32 10.87
CA VAL A 24 5.09 1.49 9.83
C VAL A 24 5.44 2.04 8.46
N ASN A 25 5.72 1.16 7.53
CA ASN A 25 5.90 1.48 6.12
C ASN A 25 5.03 0.53 5.31
N GLY A 26 5.15 0.59 4.00
CA GLY A 26 4.26 -0.15 3.13
C GLY A 26 4.59 0.01 1.66
N GLU A 27 3.86 -0.73 0.85
CA GLU A 27 3.95 -0.70 -0.60
C GLU A 27 2.54 -0.72 -1.19
N ILE A 28 2.31 0.11 -2.20
CA ILE A 28 1.08 0.09 -2.99
C ILE A 28 1.31 -0.89 -4.13
N ILE A 29 0.46 -1.92 -4.17
CA ILE A 29 0.48 -2.96 -5.19
C ILE A 29 -0.79 -2.89 -6.03
N ARG A 30 -0.64 -3.07 -7.33
CA ARG A 30 -1.75 -3.35 -8.24
C ARG A 30 -2.08 -4.83 -8.15
N LEU A 31 -3.28 -5.13 -7.66
CA LEU A 31 -3.87 -6.45 -7.75
C LEU A 31 -4.21 -6.72 -9.21
N ASN A 32 -3.75 -7.87 -9.71
CA ASN A 32 -4.10 -8.33 -11.03
C ASN A 32 -5.35 -9.21 -10.91
N THR A 33 -6.38 -8.94 -11.71
CA THR A 33 -7.61 -9.77 -11.72
C THR A 33 -7.38 -11.16 -12.27
N ASN A 34 -6.26 -11.37 -12.94
CA ASN A 34 -5.84 -12.66 -13.43
C ASN A 34 -4.80 -13.25 -12.47
N SER A 35 -5.21 -14.22 -11.63
CA SER A 35 -4.40 -14.83 -10.56
C SER A 35 -3.07 -15.47 -11.00
N ILE A 36 -2.85 -15.57 -12.32
CA ILE A 36 -1.63 -16.10 -12.93
C ILE A 36 -0.47 -15.09 -12.84
N HIS A 37 -0.78 -13.80 -12.72
CA HIS A 37 0.22 -12.75 -12.63
C HIS A 37 0.38 -12.28 -11.18
N PRO A 38 1.62 -12.19 -10.67
CA PRO A 38 1.84 -11.63 -9.34
C PRO A 38 1.36 -10.18 -9.28
N PRO A 39 0.93 -9.70 -8.11
CA PRO A 39 0.62 -8.29 -7.91
C PRO A 39 1.83 -7.43 -8.31
N THR A 40 1.56 -6.33 -9.00
CA THR A 40 2.61 -5.45 -9.51
C THR A 40 2.86 -4.35 -8.48
N HIS A 41 4.09 -4.24 -8.01
CA HIS A 41 4.49 -3.12 -7.16
C HIS A 41 4.43 -1.81 -7.94
N LEU A 42 3.76 -0.81 -7.38
CA LEU A 42 3.63 0.52 -7.97
C LEU A 42 4.53 1.53 -7.27
N PHE A 43 4.36 1.68 -5.96
CA PHE A 43 5.04 2.72 -5.18
C PHE A 43 5.36 2.21 -3.78
N ASP A 44 6.59 2.44 -3.35
CA ASP A 44 6.95 2.35 -1.94
C ASP A 44 6.37 3.55 -1.20
N THR A 45 5.86 3.30 0.00
CA THR A 45 5.39 4.35 0.89
C THR A 45 6.50 4.74 1.87
N PRO A 46 6.58 6.02 2.25
CA PRO A 46 7.52 6.44 3.28
C PRO A 46 7.13 5.83 4.64
N SER A 47 8.08 5.79 5.57
CA SER A 47 7.82 5.34 6.93
C SER A 47 7.03 6.40 7.71
N PHE A 48 5.94 5.96 8.34
CA PHE A 48 5.06 6.75 9.20
C PHE A 48 5.09 6.23 10.64
N GLU A 49 4.65 7.06 11.58
CA GLU A 49 4.46 6.64 12.98
C GLU A 49 3.33 5.61 13.12
N ASP A 50 2.26 5.76 12.35
CA ASP A 50 1.03 4.97 12.46
C ASP A 50 0.47 4.50 11.13
N ALA A 51 -0.25 3.37 11.17
CA ALA A 51 -0.85 2.74 10.00
C ALA A 51 -1.98 3.58 9.38
N GLU A 52 -2.58 4.47 10.17
CA GLU A 52 -3.63 5.38 9.68
C GLU A 52 -3.05 6.47 8.78
N ALA A 53 -1.98 7.14 9.22
CA ALA A 53 -1.26 8.13 8.41
C ALA A 53 -0.73 7.53 7.10
N LEU A 54 -0.23 6.30 7.18
CA LEU A 54 0.21 5.54 6.00
C LEU A 54 -0.95 5.26 5.02
N LYS A 55 -2.12 4.84 5.53
CA LYS A 55 -3.32 4.61 4.70
C LYS A 55 -3.81 5.87 4.03
N GLU A 56 -3.86 6.99 4.74
CA GLU A 56 -4.26 8.28 4.18
C GLU A 56 -3.31 8.73 3.07
N TRP A 57 -2.00 8.60 3.31
CA TRP A 57 -1.00 8.92 2.30
C TRP A 57 -1.17 8.04 1.06
N ALA A 58 -1.35 6.73 1.26
CA ALA A 58 -1.51 5.78 0.15
C ALA A 58 -2.78 6.06 -0.67
N ALA A 59 -3.89 6.42 -0.01
CA ALA A 59 -5.12 6.82 -0.68
C ALA A 59 -4.91 8.09 -1.54
N ARG A 60 -4.22 9.10 -1.00
CA ARG A 60 -3.89 10.34 -1.74
C ARG A 60 -2.95 10.09 -2.91
N ALA A 61 -1.91 9.27 -2.71
CA ALA A 61 -0.96 8.91 -3.76
C ALA A 61 -1.65 8.14 -4.89
N LEU A 62 -2.52 7.18 -4.55
CA LEU A 62 -3.31 6.44 -5.52
C LEU A 62 -4.28 7.34 -6.27
N GLN A 63 -4.94 8.28 -5.58
CA GLN A 63 -5.82 9.25 -6.22
C GLN A 63 -5.04 10.13 -7.22
N ALA A 64 -3.91 10.69 -6.82
CA ALA A 64 -3.06 11.48 -7.71
C ALA A 64 -2.55 10.68 -8.93
N TYR A 65 -2.25 9.39 -8.76
CA TYR A 65 -1.88 8.50 -9.86
C TYR A 65 -3.04 8.24 -10.85
N ARG A 66 -4.28 8.21 -10.37
CA ARG A 66 -5.47 8.01 -11.22
C ARG A 66 -5.87 9.26 -11.99
N GLU A 67 -5.61 10.44 -11.43
CA GLU A 67 -5.94 11.74 -12.05
C GLU A 67 -4.83 12.25 -12.99
N GLY A 68 -3.62 11.68 -12.91
CA GLY A 68 -2.43 12.05 -13.69
C GLY A 68 -2.28 11.35 -15.03
#